data_AF-A0A1W2TXC4-F1
#
_entry.id   AF-A0A1W2TXC4-F1
#
_cell.length_a   1.000
_cell.length_b   1.000
_cell.length_c   1.000
_cell.angle_alpha   90.00
_cell.angle_beta   90.00
_cell.angle_gamma   90.00
#
_symmetry.space_group_name_H-M   'P 1'
#
loop_
_entity.id
_entity.type
_entity.pdbx_description
1 polymer ?
#
loop_
_entity_poly.entity_id
_entity_poly.type
_entity_poly.pdbx_seq_one_letter_code
_entity_poly.pdbx_strand_id
1 'polypeptide(L)'
;MKDVASRFRIANINALSPSIAGYDVAVGSFILVAGRLGDVFGHKRIFLIGLGWSAVWSLIAGASYYSTRPVFVVSRALQGVGAALTLPTSLELLRVISPAGTPKGVVFALYTAMPSVGLVVGVLGASTFARLVWWPWTYWAFSLILFVVGVIGCLSIPSGPHAASVHPGAWTTILTLDIPGMVTGAMCLGLFGFAWGQAQVAGWQHVYLWIILIMSLVLSGLFVMIEACYAPRPLIPYSALSSEVFWILVAMGCCWSSLGIWSFYAWQYVEHTQSASPLLVSYMMRNIAITSANSRPVRPRHTSLP
;
A
#
# COMPACT_ATOMS: atom_id res chain seq x y z
N MET A 1 -16.77 3.32 10.66
CA MET A 1 -16.85 1.85 10.79
C MET A 1 -18.17 1.38 11.38
N LYS A 2 -18.80 2.12 12.30
CA LYS A 2 -20.12 1.77 12.87
C LYS A 2 -21.22 1.57 11.83
N ASP A 3 -21.30 2.44 10.82
CA ASP A 3 -22.32 2.32 9.75
C ASP A 3 -22.12 1.09 8.85
N VAL A 4 -20.87 0.65 8.72
CA VAL A 4 -20.52 -0.58 7.99
C VAL A 4 -20.87 -1.81 8.85
N ALA A 5 -20.56 -1.74 10.15
CA ALA A 5 -20.87 -2.80 11.11
C ALA A 5 -22.38 -3.02 11.26
N SER A 6 -23.17 -1.94 11.35
CA SER A 6 -24.62 -2.01 11.45
C SER A 6 -25.25 -2.63 10.21
N ARG A 7 -24.74 -2.29 9.01
CA ARG A 7 -25.21 -2.87 7.74
C ARG A 7 -25.00 -4.38 7.67
N PHE A 8 -23.84 -4.87 8.11
CA PHE A 8 -23.52 -6.30 8.11
C PHE A 8 -23.97 -7.05 9.37
N ARG A 9 -24.78 -6.41 10.23
CA ARG A 9 -25.27 -6.97 11.51
C ARG A 9 -24.15 -7.51 12.41
N ILE A 10 -23.04 -6.78 12.46
CA ILE A 10 -21.86 -7.16 13.21
C ILE A 10 -21.93 -6.54 14.61
N ALA A 11 -22.00 -7.39 15.65
CA ALA A 11 -21.98 -6.94 17.05
C ALA A 11 -20.61 -6.40 17.50
N ASN A 12 -19.51 -6.88 16.88
CA ASN A 12 -18.13 -6.52 17.22
C ASN A 12 -17.42 -5.79 16.07
N ILE A 13 -17.06 -4.52 16.26
CA ILE A 13 -16.34 -3.71 15.26
C ILE A 13 -15.00 -4.37 14.86
N ASN A 14 -14.38 -5.12 15.77
CA ASN A 14 -13.15 -5.88 15.51
C ASN A 14 -13.30 -6.87 14.34
N ALA A 15 -14.52 -7.32 14.03
CA ALA A 15 -14.74 -8.20 12.90
C ALA A 15 -14.50 -7.48 11.54
N LEU A 16 -14.44 -6.15 11.50
CA LEU A 16 -14.08 -5.40 10.29
C LEU A 16 -12.56 -5.23 10.11
N SER A 17 -11.74 -5.53 11.13
CA SER A 17 -10.28 -5.39 11.05
C SER A 17 -9.65 -6.16 9.88
N PRO A 18 -10.14 -7.34 9.42
CA PRO A 18 -9.57 -8.03 8.27
C PRO A 18 -9.71 -7.25 6.95
N SER A 19 -10.67 -6.33 6.84
CA SER A 19 -10.83 -5.49 5.65
C SER A 19 -9.78 -4.38 5.55
N ILE A 20 -9.22 -3.95 6.68
CA ILE A 20 -8.16 -2.94 6.76
C ILE A 20 -6.82 -3.65 6.61
N ALA A 21 -6.60 -4.67 7.44
CA ALA A 21 -5.41 -5.50 7.39
C ALA A 21 -5.23 -6.15 6.00
N GLY A 22 -6.29 -6.66 5.39
CA GLY A 22 -6.21 -7.27 4.06
C GLY A 22 -5.75 -6.31 2.96
N TYR A 23 -6.13 -5.03 3.06
CA TYR A 23 -5.64 -3.99 2.15
C TYR A 23 -4.14 -3.74 2.36
N ASP A 24 -3.70 -3.51 3.60
CA ASP A 24 -2.29 -3.21 3.90
C ASP A 24 -1.36 -4.38 3.58
N VAL A 25 -1.82 -5.60 3.86
CA VAL A 25 -1.10 -6.84 3.53
C VAL A 25 -0.97 -6.99 2.01
N ALA A 26 -2.04 -6.77 1.26
CA ALA A 26 -1.97 -6.80 -0.20
C ALA A 26 -1.03 -5.71 -0.76
N VAL A 27 -1.02 -4.51 -0.16
CA VAL A 27 -0.06 -3.46 -0.54
C VAL A 27 1.37 -3.94 -0.31
N GLY A 28 1.68 -4.45 0.89
CA GLY A 28 3.03 -4.91 1.25
C GLY A 28 3.51 -6.11 0.42
N SER A 29 2.64 -7.09 0.18
CA SER A 29 2.99 -8.31 -0.57
C SER A 29 3.27 -8.07 -2.05
N PHE A 30 2.54 -7.14 -2.67
CA PHE A 30 2.63 -6.89 -4.10
C PHE A 30 3.56 -5.71 -4.46
N ILE A 31 4.13 -4.99 -3.48
CA ILE A 31 4.98 -3.81 -3.78
C ILE A 31 6.27 -4.19 -4.52
N LEU A 32 6.89 -5.32 -4.18
CA LEU A 32 8.10 -5.81 -4.84
C LEU A 32 7.78 -6.26 -6.28
N VAL A 33 6.67 -6.98 -6.44
CA VAL A 33 6.14 -7.43 -7.73
C VAL A 33 5.83 -6.23 -8.64
N ALA A 34 5.21 -5.19 -8.07
CA ALA A 34 4.86 -3.97 -8.76
C ALA A 34 6.08 -3.22 -9.32
N GLY A 35 7.14 -3.08 -8.53
CA GLY A 35 8.39 -2.45 -8.97
C GLY A 35 8.97 -3.19 -10.17
N ARG A 36 9.04 -4.52 -10.08
CA ARG A 36 9.58 -5.35 -11.16
C ARG A 36 8.74 -5.32 -12.44
N LEU A 37 7.41 -5.32 -12.30
CA LEU A 37 6.50 -5.13 -13.43
C LEU A 37 6.72 -3.78 -14.12
N GLY A 38 6.97 -2.72 -13.33
CA GLY A 38 7.29 -1.38 -13.84
C GLY A 38 8.57 -1.33 -14.67
N ASP A 39 9.62 -2.01 -14.21
CA ASP A 39 10.91 -2.09 -14.91
C ASP A 39 10.78 -2.77 -16.28
N VAL A 40 9.97 -3.84 -16.38
CA VAL A 40 9.85 -4.65 -17.60
C VAL A 40 8.81 -4.11 -18.57
N PHE A 41 7.60 -3.79 -18.09
CA PHE A 41 6.49 -3.38 -18.95
C PHE A 41 6.36 -1.86 -19.12
N GLY A 42 7.16 -1.10 -18.36
CA GLY A 42 7.17 0.35 -18.36
C GLY A 42 6.31 0.94 -17.25
N HIS A 43 6.93 1.83 -16.47
CA HIS A 43 6.35 2.49 -15.30
C HIS A 43 5.02 3.21 -15.58
N LYS A 44 4.89 3.90 -16.73
CA LYS A 44 3.63 4.59 -17.11
C LYS A 44 2.46 3.62 -17.22
N ARG A 45 2.67 2.45 -17.86
CA ARG A 45 1.59 1.47 -18.10
C ARG A 45 1.13 0.84 -16.80
N ILE A 46 2.08 0.38 -15.98
CA ILE A 46 1.76 -0.25 -14.69
C ILE A 46 1.11 0.74 -13.72
N PHE A 47 1.53 2.00 -13.72
CA PHE A 47 0.88 3.06 -12.94
C PHE A 47 -0.61 3.24 -13.33
N LEU A 48 -0.92 3.35 -14.62
CA LEU A 48 -2.28 3.49 -15.12
C LEU A 48 -3.14 2.24 -14.85
N ILE A 49 -2.57 1.05 -15.00
CA ILE A 49 -3.22 -0.22 -14.65
C ILE A 49 -3.55 -0.26 -13.16
N GLY A 50 -2.62 0.16 -12.29
CA GLY A 50 -2.83 0.23 -10.85
C GLY A 50 -3.96 1.18 -10.46
N LEU A 51 -4.04 2.35 -11.10
CA LEU A 51 -5.15 3.30 -10.91
C LEU A 51 -6.49 2.72 -11.36
N GLY A 52 -6.54 2.12 -12.56
CA GLY A 52 -7.75 1.49 -13.09
C GLY A 52 -8.23 0.33 -12.23
N TRP A 53 -7.30 -0.54 -11.80
CA TRP A 53 -7.59 -1.65 -10.90
C TRP A 53 -8.15 -1.16 -9.57
N SER A 54 -7.50 -0.17 -8.96
CA SER A 54 -7.95 0.44 -7.70
C SER A 54 -9.32 1.07 -7.82
N ALA A 55 -9.62 1.71 -8.96
CA ALA A 55 -10.92 2.31 -9.25
C ALA A 55 -12.02 1.23 -9.34
N VAL A 56 -11.80 0.19 -10.14
CA VAL A 56 -12.77 -0.92 -10.31
C VAL A 56 -13.07 -1.60 -8.97
N TRP A 57 -12.04 -1.94 -8.19
CA TRP A 57 -12.26 -2.57 -6.88
C TRP A 57 -12.85 -1.61 -5.85
N SER A 58 -12.64 -0.30 -6.00
CA SER A 58 -13.35 0.70 -5.20
C SER A 58 -14.85 0.74 -5.52
N LEU A 59 -15.23 0.65 -6.81
CA LEU A 59 -16.64 0.54 -7.20
C LEU A 59 -17.29 -0.70 -6.60
N ILE A 60 -16.59 -1.84 -6.66
CA ILE A 60 -17.05 -3.11 -6.09
C ILE A 60 -17.15 -3.02 -4.56
N ALA A 61 -16.20 -2.37 -3.89
CA ALA A 61 -16.23 -2.14 -2.45
C ALA A 61 -17.41 -1.25 -2.02
N GLY A 62 -17.80 -0.27 -2.86
CA GLY A 62 -19.03 0.48 -2.62
C GLY A 62 -20.29 -0.35 -2.91
N ALA A 63 -20.29 -1.12 -3.99
CA ALA A 63 -21.40 -2.00 -4.37
C ALA A 63 -21.62 -3.15 -3.37
N SER A 64 -20.62 -3.50 -2.56
CA SER A 64 -20.73 -4.53 -1.53
C SER A 64 -21.78 -4.22 -0.47
N TYR A 65 -22.27 -2.97 -0.40
CA TYR A 65 -23.45 -2.59 0.38
C TYR A 65 -24.68 -3.46 0.08
N TYR A 66 -24.81 -3.90 -1.17
CA TYR A 66 -25.89 -4.77 -1.64
C TYR A 66 -25.55 -6.27 -1.53
N SER A 67 -24.37 -6.61 -1.02
CA SER A 67 -23.85 -7.98 -0.96
C SER A 67 -23.44 -8.38 0.47
N THR A 68 -22.57 -9.38 0.58
CA THR A 68 -22.12 -9.98 1.84
C THR A 68 -20.77 -9.43 2.31
N ARG A 69 -20.49 -9.58 3.61
CA ARG A 69 -19.23 -9.15 4.24
C ARG A 69 -17.96 -9.71 3.57
N PRO A 70 -17.89 -10.99 3.15
CA PRO A 70 -16.70 -11.50 2.45
C PRO A 70 -16.37 -10.74 1.18
N VAL A 71 -17.39 -10.32 0.42
CA VAL A 71 -17.19 -9.52 -0.81
C VAL A 71 -16.53 -8.19 -0.48
N PHE A 72 -16.94 -7.53 0.60
CA PHE A 72 -16.30 -6.30 1.06
C PHE A 72 -14.82 -6.53 1.45
N VAL A 73 -14.53 -7.58 2.23
CA VAL A 73 -13.15 -7.90 2.65
C VAL A 73 -12.26 -8.22 1.44
N VAL A 74 -12.74 -9.04 0.51
CA VAL A 74 -11.99 -9.42 -0.71
C VAL A 74 -11.77 -8.21 -1.61
N SER A 75 -12.80 -7.36 -1.80
CA SER A 75 -12.66 -6.14 -2.61
C SER A 75 -11.61 -5.19 -2.05
N ARG A 76 -11.49 -5.10 -0.72
CA ARG A 76 -10.47 -4.29 -0.04
C ARG A 76 -9.07 -4.87 -0.20
N ALA A 77 -8.91 -6.19 -0.10
CA ALA A 77 -7.63 -6.84 -0.37
C ALA A 77 -7.20 -6.61 -1.83
N LEU A 78 -8.11 -6.80 -2.78
CA LEU A 78 -7.81 -6.60 -4.21
C LEU A 78 -7.55 -5.13 -4.55
N GLN A 79 -8.21 -4.19 -3.87
CA GLN A 79 -7.89 -2.77 -3.99
C GLN A 79 -6.45 -2.47 -3.55
N GLY A 80 -5.93 -3.16 -2.53
CA GLY A 80 -4.55 -3.03 -2.07
C GLY A 80 -3.52 -3.42 -3.14
N VAL A 81 -3.83 -4.39 -3.99
CA VAL A 81 -2.97 -4.76 -5.13
C VAL A 81 -2.81 -3.58 -6.10
N GLY A 82 -3.89 -2.85 -6.39
CA GLY A 82 -3.83 -1.68 -7.26
C GLY A 82 -2.98 -0.55 -6.65
N ALA A 83 -3.12 -0.32 -5.35
CA ALA A 83 -2.27 0.62 -4.63
C ALA A 83 -0.79 0.20 -4.67
N ALA A 84 -0.49 -1.09 -4.49
CA ALA A 84 0.86 -1.63 -4.60
C ALA A 84 1.50 -1.32 -5.97
N LEU A 85 0.73 -1.44 -7.06
CA LEU A 85 1.18 -1.13 -8.42
C LEU A 85 1.56 0.35 -8.60
N THR A 86 0.83 1.26 -7.94
CA THR A 86 1.03 2.71 -8.11
C THR A 86 2.22 3.27 -7.33
N LEU A 87 2.55 2.70 -6.17
CA LEU A 87 3.57 3.25 -5.27
C LEU A 87 4.97 3.30 -5.88
N PRO A 88 5.60 2.18 -6.29
CA PRO A 88 6.95 2.21 -6.86
C PRO A 88 6.97 2.88 -8.24
N THR A 89 5.92 2.67 -9.05
CA THR A 89 5.86 3.22 -10.41
C THR A 89 5.71 4.73 -10.45
N SER A 90 4.98 5.32 -9.51
CA SER A 90 4.86 6.78 -9.40
C SER A 90 6.19 7.44 -9.00
N LEU A 91 6.97 6.80 -8.13
CA LEU A 91 8.29 7.30 -7.74
C LEU A 91 9.27 7.29 -8.91
N GLU A 92 9.29 6.21 -9.70
CA GLU A 92 10.14 6.14 -10.90
C GLU A 92 9.69 7.12 -12.00
N LEU A 93 8.38 7.29 -12.21
CA LEU A 93 7.86 8.32 -13.12
C LEU A 93 8.28 9.73 -12.69
N LEU A 94 8.23 10.01 -11.40
CA LEU A 94 8.67 11.29 -10.85
C LEU A 94 10.15 11.56 -11.13
N ARG A 95 11.00 10.53 -11.03
CA ARG A 95 12.43 10.63 -11.37
C ARG A 95 12.66 10.93 -12.84
N VAL A 96 11.88 10.32 -13.74
CA VAL A 96 12.01 10.52 -15.19
C VAL A 96 11.52 11.90 -15.64
N ILE A 97 10.48 12.44 -15.00
CA ILE A 97 9.87 13.74 -15.35
C ILE A 97 10.66 14.92 -14.74
N SER A 98 11.43 14.69 -13.68
CA SER A 98 12.17 15.74 -12.98
C SER A 98 13.22 16.40 -13.88
N PRO A 99 13.25 17.74 -14.02
CA PRO A 99 14.24 18.44 -14.83
C PRO A 99 15.68 18.17 -14.37
N ALA A 100 16.60 18.06 -15.34
CA ALA A 100 18.02 17.93 -15.09
C ALA A 100 18.51 19.13 -14.24
N GLY A 101 19.07 18.85 -13.05
CA GLY A 101 19.56 19.86 -12.12
C GLY A 101 18.69 20.06 -10.86
N THR A 102 17.47 19.50 -10.81
CA THR A 102 16.67 19.55 -9.58
C THR A 102 17.30 18.67 -8.50
N PRO A 103 17.56 19.18 -7.27
CA PRO A 103 18.11 18.36 -6.21
C PRO A 103 17.16 17.19 -5.90
N LYS A 104 17.68 15.95 -5.96
CA LYS A 104 16.89 14.73 -5.70
C LYS A 104 16.15 14.78 -4.36
N GLY A 105 16.76 15.42 -3.34
CA GLY A 105 16.15 15.61 -2.02
C GLY A 105 14.88 16.45 -2.04
N VAL A 106 14.77 17.46 -2.91
CA VAL A 106 13.57 18.30 -3.02
C VAL A 106 12.42 17.52 -3.66
N VAL A 107 12.72 16.80 -4.74
CA VAL A 107 11.75 15.94 -5.43
C VAL A 107 11.21 14.87 -4.47
N PHE A 108 12.11 14.23 -3.72
CA PHE A 108 11.72 13.22 -2.74
C PHE A 108 10.91 13.82 -1.58
N ALA A 109 11.29 15.00 -1.08
CA ALA A 109 10.55 15.70 -0.03
C ALA A 109 9.11 16.02 -0.46
N LEU A 110 8.93 16.54 -1.68
CA LEU A 110 7.61 16.79 -2.26
C LEU A 110 6.80 15.49 -2.40
N TYR A 111 7.42 14.41 -2.88
CA TYR A 111 6.77 13.11 -2.98
C TYR A 111 6.30 12.60 -1.62
N THR A 112 7.15 12.67 -0.59
CA THR A 112 6.82 12.21 0.77
C THR A 112 5.79 13.10 1.49
N ALA A 113 5.60 14.34 1.06
CA ALA A 113 4.58 15.23 1.62
C ALA A 113 3.16 14.88 1.13
N MET A 114 3.02 14.37 -0.10
CA MET A 114 1.71 14.10 -0.72
C MET A 114 0.84 13.07 0.02
N PRO A 115 1.38 11.95 0.55
CA PRO A 115 0.59 11.02 1.36
C PRO A 115 -0.10 11.67 2.57
N SER A 116 0.53 12.68 3.18
CA SER A 116 -0.05 13.40 4.32
C SER A 116 -1.27 14.23 3.89
N VAL A 117 -1.18 14.90 2.74
CA VAL A 117 -2.31 15.62 2.14
C VAL A 117 -3.44 14.65 1.79
N GLY A 118 -3.11 13.52 1.18
CA GLY A 118 -4.05 12.45 0.85
C GLY A 118 -4.77 11.89 2.08
N LEU A 119 -4.06 11.72 3.20
CA LEU A 119 -4.65 11.29 4.47
C LEU A 119 -5.72 12.27 4.97
N VAL A 120 -5.42 13.58 4.98
CA VAL A 120 -6.38 14.61 5.44
C VAL A 120 -7.61 14.64 4.55
N VAL A 121 -7.40 14.73 3.23
CA VAL A 121 -8.49 14.81 2.25
C VAL A 121 -9.33 13.53 2.30
N GLY A 122 -8.69 12.37 2.42
CA GLY A 122 -9.35 11.06 2.49
C GLY A 122 -10.19 10.90 3.75
N VAL A 123 -9.63 11.19 4.93
CA VAL A 123 -10.34 11.03 6.21
C VAL A 123 -11.49 12.04 6.33
N LEU A 124 -11.27 13.31 5.95
CA LEU A 124 -12.33 14.32 5.98
C LEU A 124 -13.43 13.97 4.97
N GLY A 125 -13.07 13.65 3.73
CA GLY A 125 -14.03 13.25 2.70
C GLY A 125 -14.85 12.04 3.13
N ALA A 126 -14.19 10.98 3.61
CA ALA A 126 -14.85 9.76 4.08
C ALA A 126 -15.85 10.03 5.22
N SER A 127 -15.47 10.86 6.19
CA SER A 127 -16.33 11.19 7.33
C SER A 127 -17.49 12.11 6.96
N THR A 128 -17.29 13.02 6.00
CA THR A 128 -18.35 13.87 5.47
C THR A 128 -19.39 13.03 4.71
N PHE A 129 -18.96 12.14 3.81
CA PHE A 129 -19.87 11.27 3.07
C PHE A 129 -20.61 10.30 4.00
N ALA A 130 -19.92 9.70 4.97
CA ALA A 130 -20.52 8.82 5.95
C ALA A 130 -21.64 9.50 6.77
N ARG A 131 -21.48 10.80 7.09
CA ARG A 131 -22.47 11.56 7.88
C ARG A 131 -23.62 12.14 7.05
N LEU A 132 -23.34 12.65 5.85
CA LEU A 132 -24.32 13.42 5.07
C LEU A 132 -25.15 12.57 4.09
N VAL A 133 -24.61 11.45 3.61
CA VAL A 133 -25.28 10.66 2.58
C VAL A 133 -25.37 9.18 3.00
N TRP A 134 -24.28 8.44 2.83
CA TRP A 134 -24.12 7.05 3.26
C TRP A 134 -22.63 6.66 3.21
N TRP A 135 -22.23 5.48 3.69
CA TRP A 135 -20.81 5.07 3.67
C TRP A 135 -20.26 4.64 2.28
N PRO A 136 -21.02 3.96 1.37
CA PRO A 136 -20.42 3.54 0.09
C PRO A 136 -20.02 4.67 -0.88
N TRP A 137 -20.56 5.89 -0.71
CA TRP A 137 -20.25 7.06 -1.53
C TRP A 137 -18.80 7.46 -1.40
N THR A 138 -18.18 7.19 -0.24
CA THR A 138 -16.74 7.34 -0.04
C THR A 138 -15.95 6.52 -1.06
N TYR A 139 -16.34 5.28 -1.31
CA TYR A 139 -15.65 4.39 -2.26
C TYR A 139 -15.93 4.75 -3.72
N TRP A 140 -17.15 5.20 -4.03
CA TRP A 140 -17.50 5.65 -5.38
C TRP A 140 -16.82 6.98 -5.73
N ALA A 141 -16.78 7.94 -4.81
CA ALA A 141 -16.04 9.19 -4.98
C ALA A 141 -14.55 8.92 -5.15
N PHE A 142 -13.98 8.00 -4.34
CA PHE A 142 -12.59 7.59 -4.50
C PHE A 142 -12.32 6.95 -5.87
N SER A 143 -13.22 6.08 -6.36
CA SER A 143 -13.12 5.52 -7.71
C SER A 143 -13.13 6.59 -8.78
N LEU A 144 -14.01 7.59 -8.66
CA LEU A 144 -14.12 8.67 -9.64
C LEU A 144 -12.83 9.50 -9.66
N ILE A 145 -12.27 9.82 -8.49
CA ILE A 145 -11.00 10.53 -8.38
C ILE A 145 -9.89 9.74 -9.06
N LEU A 146 -9.77 8.44 -8.77
CA LEU A 146 -8.76 7.57 -9.39
C LEU A 146 -8.93 7.50 -10.92
N PHE A 147 -10.17 7.44 -11.42
CA PHE A 147 -10.45 7.46 -12.84
C PHE A 147 -10.02 8.78 -13.49
N VAL A 148 -10.39 9.92 -12.91
CA VAL A 148 -10.00 11.25 -13.40
C VAL A 148 -8.48 11.42 -13.38
N VAL A 149 -7.81 11.02 -12.28
CA VAL A 149 -6.35 11.04 -12.18
C VAL A 149 -5.71 10.10 -13.22
N GLY A 150 -6.32 8.94 -13.48
CA GLY A 150 -5.87 8.02 -14.52
C GLY A 150 -5.98 8.61 -15.93
N VAL A 151 -7.08 9.29 -16.24
CA VAL A 151 -7.27 9.99 -17.51
C VAL A 151 -6.27 11.12 -17.67
N ILE A 152 -6.11 11.96 -16.64
CA ILE A 152 -5.10 13.04 -16.64
C ILE A 152 -3.69 12.46 -16.79
N GLY A 153 -3.36 11.40 -16.04
CA GLY A 153 -2.08 10.72 -16.14
C GLY A 153 -1.82 10.13 -17.53
N CYS A 154 -2.85 9.60 -18.17
CA CYS A 154 -2.75 9.07 -19.54
C CYS A 154 -2.37 10.18 -20.54
N LEU A 155 -2.99 11.36 -20.40
CA LEU A 155 -2.81 12.52 -21.27
C LEU A 155 -1.51 13.30 -20.98
N SER A 156 -1.15 13.48 -19.72
CA SER A 156 -0.06 14.36 -19.29
C SER A 156 1.30 13.66 -19.19
N ILE A 157 1.34 12.37 -18.86
CA ILE A 157 2.62 11.66 -18.68
C ILE A 157 3.19 11.34 -20.06
N PRO A 158 4.38 11.86 -20.45
CA PRO A 158 4.98 11.50 -21.72
C PRO A 158 5.27 10.00 -21.77
N SER A 159 4.98 9.36 -22.90
CA SER A 159 5.42 7.98 -23.13
C SER A 159 6.94 8.00 -23.30
N GLY A 160 7.69 7.67 -22.23
CA GLY A 160 9.15 7.72 -22.26
C GLY A 160 9.76 6.76 -23.30
N PRO A 161 11.03 7.00 -23.71
CA PRO A 161 11.72 6.24 -24.76
C PRO A 161 11.93 4.74 -24.44
N HIS A 162 11.65 4.29 -23.23
CA HIS A 162 11.67 2.86 -22.86
C HIS A 162 10.49 2.04 -23.44
N ALA A 163 9.63 2.66 -24.27
CA ALA A 163 8.67 1.93 -25.09
C ALA A 163 9.31 1.26 -26.33
N ALA A 164 10.61 1.43 -26.56
CA ALA A 164 11.33 0.73 -27.61
C ALA A 164 11.71 -0.69 -27.17
N SER A 165 10.94 -1.65 -27.67
CA SER A 165 11.40 -2.94 -28.20
C SER A 165 12.29 -3.81 -27.30
N VAL A 166 11.70 -4.86 -26.71
CA VAL A 166 11.89 -6.26 -27.12
C VAL A 166 10.60 -6.99 -26.73
N HIS A 167 10.04 -7.84 -27.60
CA HIS A 167 9.17 -8.94 -27.15
C HIS A 167 10.10 -10.13 -26.90
N PRO A 168 10.73 -10.26 -25.72
CA PRO A 168 11.51 -11.43 -25.44
C PRO A 168 10.49 -12.57 -25.25
N GLY A 169 10.69 -13.73 -25.90
CA GLY A 169 9.77 -14.86 -25.80
C GLY A 169 9.37 -15.17 -24.35
N ALA A 170 8.26 -15.90 -24.14
CA ALA A 170 7.71 -16.15 -22.80
C ALA A 170 8.77 -16.59 -21.77
N TRP A 171 9.75 -17.39 -22.20
CA TRP A 171 10.86 -17.86 -21.36
C TRP A 171 11.82 -16.75 -20.89
N THR A 172 12.18 -15.81 -21.76
CA THR A 172 13.03 -14.67 -21.40
C THR A 172 12.27 -13.63 -20.61
N THR A 173 10.95 -13.51 -20.79
CA THR A 173 10.07 -12.76 -19.89
C THR A 173 9.99 -13.41 -18.50
N ILE A 174 9.89 -14.73 -18.40
CA ILE A 174 9.89 -15.47 -17.12
C ILE A 174 11.24 -15.31 -16.38
N LEU A 175 12.36 -15.43 -17.09
CA LEU A 175 13.70 -15.24 -16.54
C LEU A 175 14.02 -13.79 -16.17
N THR A 176 13.40 -12.80 -16.84
CA THR A 176 13.59 -11.38 -16.51
C THR A 176 12.66 -10.90 -15.40
N LEU A 177 11.44 -11.42 -15.32
CA LEU A 177 10.49 -11.10 -14.24
C LEU A 177 10.76 -11.84 -12.93
N ASP A 178 11.52 -12.93 -12.94
CA ASP A 178 11.69 -13.81 -11.78
C ASP A 178 10.34 -14.19 -11.14
N ILE A 179 9.47 -14.79 -11.96
CA ILE A 179 8.12 -15.21 -11.55
C ILE A 179 8.14 -16.12 -10.31
N PRO A 180 9.05 -17.10 -10.17
CA PRO A 180 9.14 -17.90 -8.96
C PRO A 180 9.40 -17.06 -7.71
N GLY A 181 10.33 -16.09 -7.77
CA GLY A 181 10.63 -15.16 -6.68
C GLY A 181 9.43 -14.25 -6.35
N MET A 182 8.77 -13.67 -7.37
CA MET A 182 7.59 -12.83 -7.17
C MET A 182 6.43 -13.59 -6.51
N VAL A 183 6.14 -14.82 -6.96
CA VAL A 183 5.05 -15.62 -6.41
C VAL A 183 5.35 -16.05 -4.99
N THR A 184 6.54 -16.58 -4.72
CA THR A 184 6.94 -17.00 -3.38
C THR A 184 7.03 -15.83 -2.41
N GLY A 185 7.56 -14.69 -2.83
CA GLY A 185 7.63 -13.45 -2.03
C GLY A 185 6.24 -12.90 -1.70
N ALA A 186 5.36 -12.76 -2.70
CA ALA A 186 4.00 -12.27 -2.48
C ALA A 186 3.18 -13.22 -1.59
N MET A 187 3.31 -14.54 -1.79
CA MET A 187 2.64 -15.55 -0.97
C MET A 187 3.17 -15.58 0.45
N CYS A 188 4.49 -15.50 0.66
CA CYS A 188 5.09 -15.44 1.98
C CYS A 188 4.56 -14.24 2.78
N LEU A 189 4.71 -13.02 2.23
CA LEU A 189 4.25 -11.79 2.88
C LEU A 189 2.73 -11.79 3.10
N GLY A 190 1.98 -12.35 2.14
CA GLY A 190 0.52 -12.45 2.22
C GLY A 190 0.07 -13.38 3.34
N LEU A 191 0.67 -14.56 3.46
CA LEU A 191 0.36 -15.53 4.52
C LEU A 191 0.76 -15.01 5.89
N PHE A 192 1.94 -14.38 6.01
CA PHE A 192 2.40 -13.75 7.25
C PHE A 192 1.40 -12.69 7.72
N GLY A 193 1.06 -11.75 6.84
CA GLY A 193 0.12 -10.68 7.12
C GLY A 193 -1.28 -11.18 7.46
N PHE A 194 -1.74 -12.23 6.77
CA PHE A 194 -3.03 -12.86 7.05
C PHE A 194 -3.07 -13.51 8.44
N ALA A 195 -2.04 -14.29 8.81
CA ALA A 195 -1.95 -14.89 10.14
C ALA A 195 -1.96 -13.82 11.24
N TRP A 196 -1.16 -12.76 11.06
CA TRP A 196 -1.07 -11.67 12.02
C TRP A 196 -2.39 -10.89 12.16
N GLY A 197 -3.06 -10.59 11.05
CA GLY A 197 -4.36 -9.91 11.05
C GLY A 197 -5.47 -10.75 11.66
N GLN A 198 -5.52 -12.06 11.37
CA GLN A 198 -6.52 -12.97 11.94
C GLN A 198 -6.29 -13.23 13.44
N ALA A 199 -5.04 -13.20 13.91
CA ALA A 199 -4.73 -13.35 15.33
C ALA A 199 -5.39 -12.27 16.20
N GLN A 200 -5.67 -11.08 15.67
CA GLN A 200 -6.38 -10.02 16.41
C GLN A 200 -7.87 -10.33 16.62
N VAL A 201 -8.49 -11.13 15.74
CA VAL A 201 -9.93 -11.44 15.79
C VAL A 201 -10.19 -12.78 16.46
N ALA A 202 -9.43 -13.81 16.08
CA ALA A 202 -9.61 -15.17 16.56
C ALA A 202 -8.75 -15.49 17.80
N GLY A 203 -7.69 -14.71 18.05
CA GLY A 203 -6.71 -14.99 19.10
C GLY A 203 -5.74 -16.11 18.73
N TRP A 204 -4.59 -16.16 19.40
CA TRP A 204 -3.50 -17.11 19.14
C TRP A 204 -3.81 -18.57 19.53
N GLN A 205 -5.00 -18.84 20.04
CA GLN A 205 -5.38 -20.16 20.54
C GLN A 205 -5.71 -21.16 19.42
N HIS A 206 -5.93 -20.69 18.20
CA HIS A 206 -6.26 -21.56 17.08
C HIS A 206 -5.01 -22.09 16.35
N VAL A 207 -4.94 -23.42 16.22
CA VAL A 207 -3.83 -24.15 15.59
C VAL A 207 -3.59 -23.71 14.14
N TYR A 208 -4.64 -23.34 13.39
CA TYR A 208 -4.49 -22.93 11.99
C TYR A 208 -3.61 -21.69 11.81
N LEU A 209 -3.56 -20.78 12.81
CA LEU A 209 -2.70 -19.59 12.75
C LEU A 209 -1.22 -19.96 12.78
N TRP A 210 -0.87 -20.93 13.64
CA TRP A 210 0.50 -21.46 13.73
C TRP A 210 0.91 -22.19 12.46
N ILE A 211 0.00 -22.96 11.85
CA ILE A 211 0.26 -23.64 10.56
C ILE A 211 0.56 -22.61 9.46
N ILE A 212 -0.26 -21.56 9.34
CA ILE A 212 -0.06 -20.51 8.33
C ILE A 212 1.26 -19.75 8.58
N LEU A 213 1.61 -19.49 9.85
CA LEU A 213 2.86 -18.83 10.22
C LEU A 213 4.08 -19.67 9.84
N ILE A 214 4.07 -20.97 10.15
CA ILE A 214 5.14 -21.90 9.79
C ILE A 214 5.25 -22.00 8.26
N MET A 215 4.12 -22.12 7.56
CA MET A 215 4.09 -22.15 6.10
C MET A 215 4.69 -20.88 5.50
N SER A 216 4.36 -19.70 6.05
CA SER A 216 4.99 -18.45 5.66
C SER A 216 6.49 -18.44 5.88
N LEU A 217 6.98 -18.99 7.01
CA LEU A 217 8.42 -19.06 7.29
C LEU A 217 9.14 -19.98 6.30
N VAL A 218 8.52 -21.11 5.95
CA VAL A 218 9.04 -22.03 4.92
C VAL A 218 9.08 -21.34 3.55
N LEU A 219 8.03 -20.62 3.16
CA LEU A 219 8.02 -19.86 1.91
C LEU A 219 9.05 -18.72 1.92
N SER A 220 9.31 -18.09 3.07
CA SER A 220 10.37 -17.09 3.22
C SER A 220 11.74 -17.71 2.97
N GLY A 221 12.01 -18.89 3.53
CA GLY A 221 13.25 -19.62 3.29
C GLY A 221 13.40 -19.99 1.82
N LEU A 222 12.31 -20.44 1.18
CA LEU A 222 12.29 -20.76 -0.25
C LEU A 222 12.53 -19.52 -1.12
N PHE A 223 11.93 -18.38 -0.79
CA PHE A 223 12.16 -17.11 -1.47
C PHE A 223 13.63 -16.70 -1.40
N VAL A 224 14.24 -16.76 -0.21
CA VAL A 224 15.68 -16.47 -0.04
C VAL A 224 16.53 -17.44 -0.85
N MET A 225 16.19 -18.73 -0.90
CA MET A 225 16.92 -19.70 -1.73
C MET A 225 16.80 -19.40 -3.24
N ILE A 226 15.61 -19.02 -3.72
CA ILE A 226 15.39 -18.70 -5.13
C ILE A 226 16.19 -17.45 -5.51
N GLU A 227 16.10 -16.39 -4.71
CA GLU A 227 16.84 -15.13 -4.91
C GLU A 227 18.36 -15.31 -4.79
N ALA A 228 18.82 -16.12 -3.81
CA ALA A 228 20.24 -16.30 -3.53
C ALA A 228 20.95 -17.19 -4.55
N CYS A 229 20.27 -18.26 -4.97
CA CYS A 229 20.93 -19.34 -5.71
C CYS A 229 20.50 -19.44 -7.17
N TYR A 230 19.30 -18.96 -7.53
CA TYR A 230 18.72 -19.25 -8.85
C TYR A 230 18.40 -18.00 -9.68
N ALA A 231 18.19 -16.84 -9.07
CA ALA A 231 17.81 -15.62 -9.78
C ALA A 231 19.00 -15.00 -10.55
N PRO A 232 18.98 -14.93 -11.90
CA PRO A 232 20.04 -14.28 -12.68
C PRO A 232 20.05 -12.76 -12.51
N ARG A 233 18.91 -12.18 -12.07
CA ARG A 233 18.71 -10.77 -11.76
C ARG A 233 17.84 -10.68 -10.49
N PRO A 234 18.44 -10.74 -9.28
CA PRO A 234 17.68 -10.78 -8.03
C PRO A 234 16.82 -9.52 -7.88
N LEU A 235 15.62 -9.65 -7.30
CA LEU A 235 14.77 -8.50 -6.97
C LEU A 235 15.44 -7.60 -5.93
N ILE A 236 16.25 -8.19 -5.04
CA ILE A 236 17.03 -7.45 -4.04
C ILE A 236 18.51 -7.77 -4.26
N PRO A 237 19.32 -6.86 -4.83
CA PRO A 237 20.73 -7.12 -5.00
C PRO A 237 21.41 -7.25 -3.63
N TYR A 238 22.07 -8.38 -3.37
CA TYR A 238 22.80 -8.64 -2.12
C TYR A 238 23.83 -7.55 -1.79
N SER A 239 24.38 -6.89 -2.81
CA SER A 239 25.31 -5.76 -2.66
C SER A 239 24.65 -4.50 -2.08
N ALA A 240 23.33 -4.36 -2.18
CA ALA A 240 22.58 -3.26 -1.56
C ALA A 240 22.14 -3.59 -0.13
N LEU A 241 22.15 -4.87 0.26
CA LEU A 241 21.82 -5.36 1.60
C LEU A 241 23.07 -5.31 2.49
N SER A 242 23.51 -4.09 2.82
CA SER A 242 24.52 -3.90 3.87
C SER A 242 23.90 -4.09 5.26
N SER A 243 24.72 -4.37 6.27
CA SER A 243 24.29 -4.44 7.68
C SER A 243 23.56 -3.17 8.12
N GLU A 244 23.98 -2.00 7.62
CA GLU A 244 23.32 -0.72 7.89
C GLU A 244 21.93 -0.65 7.26
N VAL A 245 21.79 -1.03 5.99
CA VAL A 245 20.50 -1.04 5.30
C VAL A 245 19.53 -2.03 5.96
N PHE A 246 20.03 -3.18 6.43
CA PHE A 246 19.22 -4.13 7.19
C PHE A 246 18.62 -3.50 8.45
N TRP A 247 19.43 -2.84 9.28
CA TRP A 247 18.93 -2.18 10.49
C TRP A 247 17.98 -1.00 10.18
N ILE A 248 18.21 -0.27 9.10
CA ILE A 248 17.30 0.77 8.62
C ILE A 248 15.94 0.18 8.25
N LEU A 249 15.91 -0.95 7.54
CA LEU A 249 14.67 -1.64 7.17
C LEU A 249 13.92 -2.17 8.40
N VAL A 250 14.63 -2.73 9.38
CA VAL A 250 14.05 -3.16 10.66
C VAL A 250 13.46 -1.97 11.41
N ALA A 251 14.20 -0.86 11.54
CA ALA A 251 13.73 0.34 12.20
C ALA A 251 12.50 0.94 11.49
N MET A 252 12.49 0.98 10.16
CA MET A 252 11.31 1.41 9.37
C MET A 252 10.12 0.48 9.61
N GLY A 253 10.32 -0.84 9.60
CA GLY A 253 9.26 -1.82 9.87
C GLY A 253 8.65 -1.64 11.27
N CYS A 254 9.49 -1.45 12.30
CA CYS A 254 9.03 -1.16 13.66
C CYS A 254 8.28 0.18 13.75
N CYS A 255 8.76 1.21 13.07
CA CYS A 255 8.11 2.53 13.02
C CYS A 255 6.71 2.45 12.41
N TRP A 256 6.59 1.81 11.24
CA TRP A 256 5.29 1.61 10.57
C TRP A 256 4.34 0.72 11.38
N SER A 257 4.86 -0.32 12.04
CA SER A 257 4.06 -1.18 12.92
C SER A 257 3.51 -0.41 14.12
N SER A 258 4.35 0.42 14.76
CA SER A 258 3.93 1.28 15.86
C SER A 258 2.85 2.28 15.43
N LEU A 259 3.02 2.91 14.26
CA LEU A 259 2.05 3.86 13.69
C LEU A 259 0.69 3.19 13.43
N GLY A 260 0.67 1.97 12.89
CA GLY A 260 -0.57 1.23 12.62
C GLY A 260 -1.35 0.90 13.89
N ILE A 261 -0.65 0.39 14.92
CA ILE A 261 -1.23 0.10 16.24
C ILE A 261 -1.79 1.39 16.86
N TRP A 262 -0.98 2.44 16.92
CA TRP A 262 -1.38 3.72 17.47
C TRP A 262 -2.60 4.29 16.74
N SER A 263 -2.62 4.28 15.41
CA SER A 263 -3.74 4.81 14.61
C SER A 263 -5.06 4.09 14.90
N PHE A 264 -5.04 2.76 15.03
CA PHE A 264 -6.23 1.97 15.34
C PHE A 264 -6.75 2.24 16.76
N TYR A 265 -5.87 2.20 17.77
CA TYR A 265 -6.27 2.41 19.16
C TYR A 265 -6.63 3.87 19.46
N ALA A 266 -5.94 4.85 18.85
CA ALA A 266 -6.28 6.26 19.00
C ALA A 266 -7.68 6.55 18.44
N TRP A 267 -8.04 5.96 17.30
CA TRP A 267 -9.40 6.07 16.76
C TRP A 267 -10.44 5.49 17.71
N GLN A 268 -10.20 4.27 18.21
CA GLN A 268 -11.09 3.60 19.17
C GLN A 268 -11.24 4.41 20.46
N TYR A 269 -10.15 4.94 21.01
CA TYR A 269 -10.15 5.72 22.25
C TYR A 269 -10.99 7.00 22.14
N VAL A 270 -10.79 7.79 21.07
CA VAL A 270 -11.56 9.03 20.88
C VAL A 270 -13.04 8.71 20.64
N GLU A 271 -13.34 7.63 19.93
CA GLU A 271 -14.72 7.26 19.60
C GLU A 271 -15.50 6.63 20.78
N HIS A 272 -14.84 5.81 21.62
CA HIS A 272 -15.48 5.15 22.77
C HIS A 272 -15.43 5.98 24.05
N THR A 273 -14.29 6.60 24.37
CA THR A 273 -14.09 7.27 25.66
C THR A 273 -14.57 8.71 25.64
N GLN A 274 -14.43 9.42 24.51
CA GLN A 274 -14.84 10.83 24.39
C GLN A 274 -16.22 11.02 23.76
N SER A 275 -16.89 9.92 23.35
CA SER A 275 -18.20 9.94 22.68
C SER A 275 -18.26 10.90 21.48
N ALA A 276 -17.11 11.20 20.88
CA ALA A 276 -16.96 12.25 19.89
C ALA A 276 -17.58 11.83 18.56
N SER A 277 -18.17 12.79 17.85
CA SER A 277 -18.66 12.52 16.49
C SER A 277 -17.49 12.11 15.56
N PRO A 278 -17.68 11.20 14.59
CA PRO A 278 -16.63 10.76 13.67
C PRO A 278 -15.92 11.91 12.92
N LEU A 279 -16.64 13.00 12.68
CA LEU A 279 -16.10 14.21 12.06
C LEU A 279 -15.09 14.94 12.97
N LEU A 280 -15.35 14.97 14.28
CA LEU A 280 -14.44 15.57 15.25
C LEU A 280 -13.16 14.73 15.40
N VAL A 281 -13.28 13.40 15.39
CA VAL A 281 -12.11 12.49 15.38
C VAL A 281 -11.26 12.73 14.14
N SER A 282 -11.91 12.86 12.97
CA SER A 282 -11.26 13.16 11.70
C SER A 282 -10.53 14.51 11.73
N TYR A 283 -11.15 15.52 12.34
CA TYR A 283 -10.53 16.83 12.54
C TYR A 283 -9.29 16.75 13.44
N MET A 284 -9.34 15.97 14.52
CA MET A 284 -8.19 15.77 15.42
C MET A 284 -7.04 15.03 14.73
N MET A 285 -7.35 14.00 13.94
CA MET A 285 -6.36 13.22 13.19
C MET A 285 -5.65 14.03 12.10
N ARG A 286 -6.22 15.15 11.64
CA ARG A 286 -5.54 16.07 10.71
C ARG A 286 -4.20 16.58 11.27
N ASN A 287 -4.08 16.75 12.58
CA ASN A 287 -2.84 17.26 13.19
C ASN A 287 -1.63 16.37 12.88
N ILE A 288 -1.84 15.06 12.67
CA ILE A 288 -0.79 14.12 12.25
C ILE A 288 -0.19 14.57 10.92
N ALA A 289 -1.04 14.80 9.92
CA ALA A 289 -0.63 15.21 8.58
C ALA A 289 -0.05 16.62 8.53
N ILE A 290 -0.50 17.52 9.41
CA ILE A 290 0.08 18.87 9.53
C ILE A 290 1.50 18.79 10.11
N THR A 291 1.70 17.92 11.10
CA THR A 291 3.01 17.75 11.74
C THR A 291 4.03 17.14 10.77
N SER A 292 3.61 16.16 9.96
CA SER A 292 4.44 15.57 8.90
C SER A 292 4.67 16.50 7.71
N ALA A 293 3.77 17.45 7.43
CA ALA A 293 3.97 18.47 6.41
C ALA A 293 4.91 19.60 6.87
N ASN A 294 4.95 19.88 8.18
CA ASN A 294 5.77 20.93 8.77
C ASN A 294 7.21 20.51 9.12
N SER A 295 7.55 19.22 9.01
CA SER A 295 8.92 18.76 9.20
C SER A 295 9.81 19.30 8.08
N ARG A 296 10.59 20.34 8.42
CA ARG A 296 11.48 21.00 7.46
C ARG A 296 12.49 20.00 6.90
N PRO A 297 12.74 19.97 5.58
CA PRO A 297 13.80 19.15 5.03
C PRO A 297 15.13 19.60 5.63
N VAL A 298 15.81 18.67 6.31
CA VAL A 298 17.15 18.90 6.86
C VAL A 298 18.06 19.22 5.67
N ARG A 299 18.60 20.44 5.61
CA ARG A 299 19.58 20.79 4.57
C ARG A 299 20.75 19.83 4.67
N PRO A 300 21.19 19.20 3.56
CA PRO A 300 22.43 18.46 3.59
C PRO A 300 23.55 19.44 3.98
N ARG A 301 24.23 19.15 5.10
CA ARG A 301 25.48 19.85 5.41
C ARG A 301 26.47 19.45 4.33
N HIS A 302 26.84 20.38 3.46
CA HIS A 302 28.04 20.24 2.66
C HIS A 302 29.22 20.25 3.63
N THR A 303 29.65 19.07 4.07
CA THR A 303 30.98 18.89 4.63
C THR A 303 31.96 19.00 3.48
N SER A 304 32.40 20.22 3.20
CA SER A 304 33.69 20.44 2.54
C SER A 304 34.75 19.87 3.48
N LEU A 305 35.16 18.64 3.22
CA LEU A 305 36.36 18.09 3.85
C LEU A 305 37.57 18.81 3.21
N PRO A 306 38.53 19.28 4.03
CA PRO A 306 39.76 19.92 3.56
C PRO A 306 40.71 18.94 2.84
#